data_AF-A0A937HG92-F1
#
_entry.id   AF-A0A937HG92-F1
#
_cell.length_a   1.000
_cell.length_b   1.000
_cell.length_c   1.000
_cell.angle_alpha   90.00
_cell.angle_beta   90.00
_cell.angle_gamma   90.00
#
_symmetry.space_group_name_H-M   'P 1'
#
loop_
_entity.id
_entity.type
_entity.pdbx_description
1 polymer ?
#
loop_
_entity_poly.entity_id
_entity_poly.type
_entity_poly.pdbx_seq_one_letter_code
_entity_poly.pdbx_strand_id
1 'polypeptide(L)'
;MRRWQTFGWILCVLMLQFGCSKNDDGIIRKVVEIEKSADDALVDVEGTVTFNPGAFDGFLSDKGFGIWQKSGGIYVQDDALKNVKKGDKVRVEGKTGTFFG
;
A
#
# COMPACT_ATOMS: atom_id res chain seq x y z
N MET A 1 -55.20 -31.77 -8.60
CA MET A 1 -55.79 -30.81 -7.64
C MET A 1 -55.24 -29.43 -7.97
N ARG A 2 -56.11 -28.45 -8.24
CA ARG A 2 -55.79 -27.05 -8.58
C ARG A 2 -55.86 -26.18 -7.32
N ARG A 3 -54.97 -25.19 -7.17
CA ARG A 3 -55.11 -23.85 -6.52
C ARG A 3 -53.73 -23.34 -6.04
N TRP A 4 -53.28 -22.09 -6.10
CA TRP A 4 -53.67 -20.79 -6.67
C TRP A 4 -52.47 -19.80 -6.51
N GLN A 5 -52.50 -18.74 -7.33
CA GLN A 5 -51.81 -17.41 -7.34
C GLN A 5 -51.27 -16.88 -5.99
N THR A 6 -50.18 -16.09 -5.95
CA THR A 6 -50.25 -14.62 -6.10
C THR A 6 -49.05 -13.94 -6.80
N PHE A 7 -49.41 -12.90 -7.56
CA PHE A 7 -48.59 -11.81 -8.07
C PHE A 7 -47.80 -11.10 -6.95
N GLY A 8 -46.57 -10.66 -7.24
CA GLY A 8 -45.82 -9.84 -6.29
C GLY A 8 -44.53 -9.25 -6.88
N TRP A 9 -44.68 -8.10 -7.54
CA TRP A 9 -43.68 -7.02 -7.62
C TRP A 9 -42.57 -7.13 -8.67
N ILE A 10 -42.82 -6.40 -9.76
CA ILE A 10 -41.83 -5.60 -10.46
C ILE A 10 -41.06 -4.77 -9.41
N LEU A 11 -39.78 -5.07 -9.20
CA LEU A 11 -38.81 -4.10 -8.70
C LEU A 11 -37.68 -4.03 -9.72
N CYS A 12 -37.77 -3.00 -10.56
CA CYS A 12 -36.66 -2.49 -11.33
C CYS A 12 -35.67 -1.87 -10.34
N VAL A 13 -34.51 -2.48 -10.13
CA VAL A 13 -33.32 -1.73 -9.70
C VAL A 13 -32.15 -2.23 -10.54
N LEU A 14 -31.87 -1.40 -11.55
CA LEU A 14 -30.55 -0.91 -11.89
C LEU A 14 -29.44 -1.97 -12.01
N MET A 15 -28.95 -2.10 -13.24
CA MET A 15 -27.56 -2.46 -13.47
C MET A 15 -26.65 -1.58 -12.59
N LEU A 16 -26.22 -2.10 -11.44
CA LEU A 16 -24.94 -1.73 -10.88
C LEU A 16 -23.94 -2.73 -11.42
N GLN A 17 -23.28 -2.30 -12.49
CA GLN A 17 -21.88 -2.64 -12.69
C GLN A 17 -21.17 -2.35 -11.36
N PHE A 18 -20.92 -3.37 -10.55
CA PHE A 18 -19.79 -3.29 -9.65
C PHE A 18 -18.59 -3.19 -10.57
N GLY A 19 -18.11 -1.95 -10.67
CA GLY A 19 -16.93 -1.59 -11.40
C GLY A 19 -15.86 -2.63 -11.11
N CYS A 20 -15.31 -3.14 -12.19
CA CYS A 20 -14.06 -3.85 -12.19
C CYS A 20 -13.02 -2.87 -11.60
N SER A 21 -12.87 -2.85 -10.27
CA SER A 21 -11.70 -2.29 -9.64
C SER A 21 -10.59 -3.30 -9.91
N LYS A 22 -10.02 -3.21 -11.12
CA LYS A 22 -8.69 -3.70 -11.39
C LYS A 22 -7.75 -2.92 -10.48
N ASN A 23 -7.61 -3.35 -9.24
CA ASN A 23 -6.39 -3.08 -8.50
C ASN A 23 -5.47 -4.23 -8.88
N ASP A 24 -5.01 -4.13 -10.13
CA ASP A 24 -3.95 -4.93 -10.68
C ASP A 24 -2.72 -4.73 -9.79
N ASP A 25 -2.39 -5.83 -9.09
CA ASP A 25 -1.07 -6.43 -9.00
C ASP A 25 -0.03 -5.71 -8.13
N GLY A 26 0.88 -6.46 -7.51
CA GLY A 26 2.06 -5.94 -6.81
C GLY A 26 3.01 -5.24 -7.77
N ILE A 27 2.61 -4.07 -8.27
CA ILE A 27 3.36 -3.21 -9.17
C ILE A 27 4.39 -2.48 -8.33
N ILE A 28 5.65 -2.89 -8.50
CA ILE A 28 6.80 -2.24 -7.91
C ILE A 28 6.86 -0.80 -8.44
N ARG A 29 6.52 0.18 -7.60
CA ARG A 29 6.51 1.60 -7.97
C ARG A 29 7.89 2.22 -7.81
N LYS A 30 8.21 3.14 -8.71
CA LYS A 30 9.44 3.96 -8.61
C LYS A 30 9.22 5.07 -7.60
N VAL A 31 10.29 5.48 -6.93
CA VAL A 31 10.27 6.59 -5.94
C VAL A 31 9.57 7.85 -6.48
N VAL A 32 9.90 8.27 -7.71
CA VAL A 32 9.31 9.46 -8.35
C VAL A 32 7.79 9.32 -8.59
N GLU A 33 7.28 8.10 -8.70
CA GLU A 33 5.84 7.83 -8.82
C GLU A 33 5.16 7.77 -7.44
N ILE A 34 5.89 7.35 -6.41
CA ILE A 34 5.44 7.32 -5.01
C ILE A 34 5.27 8.74 -4.48
N GLU A 35 6.21 9.66 -4.76
CA GLU A 35 6.10 11.08 -4.40
C GLU A 35 4.90 11.78 -5.04
N LYS A 36 4.41 11.27 -6.17
CA LYS A 36 3.23 11.78 -6.88
C LYS A 36 1.95 11.03 -6.53
N SER A 37 2.05 9.97 -5.73
CA SER A 37 0.89 9.20 -5.31
C SER A 37 0.12 9.98 -4.24
N ALA A 38 -1.19 9.81 -4.20
CA ALA A 38 -2.00 10.36 -3.11
C ALA A 38 -1.51 9.78 -1.77
N ASP A 39 -1.71 10.53 -0.69
CA ASP A 39 -1.59 9.95 0.65
C ASP A 39 -2.53 8.73 0.79
N ASP A 40 -2.12 7.77 1.61
CA ASP A 40 -2.79 6.48 1.83
C ASP A 40 -2.85 5.53 0.62
N ALA A 41 -2.17 5.83 -0.49
CA ALA A 41 -2.10 4.93 -1.62
C ALA A 41 -1.27 3.68 -1.27
N LEU A 42 -1.80 2.50 -1.60
CA LEU A 42 -1.05 1.26 -1.47
C LEU A 42 0.05 1.21 -2.54
N VAL A 43 1.26 0.92 -2.08
CA VAL A 43 2.44 0.80 -2.93
C VAL A 43 3.23 -0.44 -2.55
N ASP A 44 3.91 -0.97 -3.55
CA ASP A 44 4.85 -2.06 -3.42
C ASP A 44 6.20 -1.57 -3.96
N VAL A 45 7.28 -1.77 -3.22
CA VAL A 45 8.58 -1.17 -3.53
C VAL A 45 9.69 -2.16 -3.25
N GLU A 46 10.56 -2.38 -4.23
CA GLU A 46 11.80 -3.13 -4.03
C GLU A 46 12.99 -2.18 -3.88
N GLY A 47 13.87 -2.44 -2.91
CA GLY A 47 15.02 -1.59 -2.68
C GLY A 47 16.13 -2.29 -1.92
N THR A 48 17.27 -1.62 -1.80
CA THR A 48 18.36 -2.06 -0.93
C THR A 48 18.33 -1.25 0.35
N VAL A 49 18.36 -1.90 1.51
CA VAL A 49 18.37 -1.22 2.81
C VAL A 49 19.66 -0.40 2.95
N THR A 50 19.53 0.91 3.19
CA THR A 50 20.65 1.84 3.35
C THR A 50 20.86 2.28 4.79
N PHE A 51 19.79 2.33 5.58
CA PHE A 51 19.79 2.61 7.01
C PHE A 51 19.21 1.42 7.77
N ASN A 52 19.84 1.03 8.87
CA ASN A 52 19.33 -0.06 9.70
C ASN A 52 18.02 0.34 10.40
N PRO A 53 17.13 -0.61 10.69
CA PRO A 53 15.96 -0.40 11.53
C PRO A 53 16.30 0.29 12.84
N GLY A 54 15.53 1.32 13.20
CA GLY A 54 15.71 2.09 14.43
C GLY A 54 16.87 3.09 14.39
N ALA A 55 17.49 3.32 13.23
CA ALA A 55 18.52 4.37 13.09
C ALA A 55 17.99 5.78 13.43
N PHE A 56 16.67 5.99 13.35
CA PHE A 56 16.00 7.26 13.60
C PHE A 56 15.11 7.25 14.84
N ASP A 57 15.19 6.21 15.68
CA ASP A 57 14.33 6.03 16.85
C ASP A 57 14.36 7.24 17.81
N GLY A 58 15.52 7.88 18.00
CA GLY A 58 15.65 9.07 18.83
C GLY A 58 15.04 10.36 18.24
N PHE A 59 14.71 10.38 16.95
CA PHE A 59 14.17 11.55 16.25
C PHE A 59 12.71 11.35 15.83
N LEU A 60 12.37 10.15 15.35
CA LEU A 60 11.05 9.80 14.81
C LEU A 60 10.22 8.94 15.76
N SER A 61 10.80 8.46 16.88
CA SER A 61 10.16 7.50 17.80
C SER A 61 9.63 6.25 17.10
N ASP A 62 10.24 5.86 15.97
CA ASP A 62 9.88 4.67 15.20
C ASP A 62 11.08 3.71 15.05
N LYS A 63 10.81 2.49 14.60
CA LYS A 63 11.84 1.48 14.27
C LYS A 63 12.02 1.32 12.77
N GLY A 64 11.68 2.37 12.02
CA GLY A 64 11.72 2.40 10.57
C GLY A 64 13.13 2.27 10.02
N PHE A 65 13.21 2.09 8.69
CA PHE A 65 14.47 1.93 7.97
C PHE A 65 14.40 2.60 6.60
N GLY A 66 15.56 2.93 6.05
CA GLY A 66 15.66 3.51 4.71
C GLY A 66 15.96 2.45 3.66
N ILE A 67 15.27 2.53 2.53
CA ILE A 67 15.56 1.74 1.33
C ILE A 67 15.98 2.66 0.19
N TRP A 68 16.89 2.19 -0.66
CA TRP A 68 17.32 2.91 -1.85
C TRP A 68 17.03 2.10 -3.09
N GLN A 69 16.46 2.77 -4.10
CA GLN A 69 16.20 2.23 -5.41
C GLN A 69 16.86 3.11 -6.48
N LYS A 70 16.85 2.68 -7.74
CA LYS A 70 17.49 3.38 -8.86
C LYS A 70 17.01 4.84 -9.01
N SER A 71 15.77 5.13 -8.63
CA SER A 71 15.17 6.46 -8.77
C SER A 71 15.27 7.35 -7.51
N GLY A 72 15.73 6.84 -6.37
CA GLY A 72 15.78 7.60 -5.12
C GLY A 72 15.69 6.75 -3.86
N GLY A 73 15.76 7.41 -2.70
CA GLY A 73 15.61 6.81 -1.38
C GLY A 73 14.19 6.98 -0.84
N ILE A 74 13.70 5.96 -0.13
CA ILE A 74 12.41 5.97 0.56
C ILE A 74 12.64 5.62 2.02
N TYR A 75 11.95 6.34 2.90
CA TYR A 75 11.86 5.98 4.29
C TYR A 75 10.65 5.07 4.53
N VAL A 76 10.87 3.95 5.19
CA VAL A 76 9.83 3.01 5.59
C VAL A 76 9.62 3.20 7.08
N GLN A 77 8.52 3.86 7.44
CA GLN A 77 8.09 3.99 8.83
C GLN A 77 7.46 2.67 9.28
N ASP A 78 7.94 2.15 10.40
CA ASP A 78 7.39 0.97 11.06
C ASP A 78 7.69 1.05 12.55
N ASP A 79 6.73 0.70 13.39
CA ASP A 79 6.89 0.69 14.85
C ASP A 79 7.60 -0.58 15.32
N ALA A 80 7.61 -1.63 14.49
CA ALA A 80 8.23 -2.90 14.80
C ALA A 80 9.64 -2.99 14.21
N LEU A 81 10.60 -3.42 15.04
CA LEU A 81 11.95 -3.73 14.56
C LEU A 81 11.90 -4.93 13.61
N LYS A 82 12.20 -4.69 12.33
CA LYS A 82 12.35 -5.77 11.35
C LYS A 82 13.76 -6.35 11.41
N ASN A 83 13.87 -7.64 11.09
CA ASN A 83 15.15 -8.33 11.05
C ASN A 83 15.82 -8.13 9.68
N VAL A 84 15.99 -6.87 9.27
CA VAL A 84 16.66 -6.46 8.03
C VAL A 84 17.93 -5.69 8.37
N LYS A 85 18.95 -5.82 7.52
CA LYS A 85 20.27 -5.21 7.71
C LYS A 85 20.62 -4.36 6.49
N LYS A 86 21.44 -3.34 6.69
CA LYS A 86 22.03 -2.56 5.61
C LYS A 86 22.67 -3.47 4.57
N GLY A 87 22.31 -3.27 3.30
CA GLY A 87 22.75 -4.08 2.17
C GLY A 87 21.75 -5.15 1.76
N ASP A 88 20.76 -5.49 2.59
CA ASP A 88 19.72 -6.45 2.24
C ASP A 88 18.85 -5.90 1.10
N LYS A 89 18.48 -6.77 0.17
CA LYS A 89 17.42 -6.47 -0.82
C LYS A 89 16.08 -6.87 -0.23
N VAL A 90 15.17 -5.91 -0.19
CA VAL A 90 13.84 -6.07 0.43
C VAL A 90 12.76 -5.62 -0.54
N ARG A 91 11.57 -6.19 -0.37
CA ARG A 91 10.32 -5.73 -0.97
C ARG A 91 9.40 -5.27 0.14
N VAL A 92 8.86 -4.07 0.02
CA VAL A 92 8.06 -3.40 1.03
C VAL A 92 6.72 -3.07 0.44
N GLU A 93 5.67 -3.61 1.05
CA GLU A 93 4.29 -3.24 0.76
C GLU A 93 3.79 -2.36 1.91
N GLY A 94 3.19 -1.22 1.57
CA GLY A 94 2.74 -0.26 2.55
C GLY A 94 1.87 0.84 1.96
N LYS A 95 1.46 1.76 2.82
CA LYS A 95 0.75 2.97 2.40
C LYS A 95 1.72 4.13 2.28
N THR A 96 1.53 4.97 1.27
CA THR A 96 2.21 6.26 1.18
C THR A 96 1.67 7.21 2.22
N GLY A 97 2.56 8.01 2.78
CA GLY A 97 2.20 9.12 3.63
C GLY A 97 3.21 10.23 3.44
N THR A 98 2.73 11.47 3.37
CA THR A 98 3.59 12.63 3.41
C THR A 98 4.12 12.82 4.83
N PHE A 99 5.43 12.68 5.00
CA PHE A 99 6.09 12.97 6.27
C PHE A 99 6.25 14.49 6.43
N PHE A 100 5.42 15.10 7.29
CA PHE A 100 5.58 16.49 7.72
C PHE A 100 6.47 16.52 8.98
N GLY A 101 7.79 16.57 8.75
CA GLY A 101 8.78 16.87 9.79
C GLY A 101 8.93 18.36 10.02
#